data_AF-A0A212DHE2-F1
#
_entry.id   AF-A0A212DHE2-F1
#
_cell.length_a   1.000
_cell.length_b   1.000
_cell.length_c   1.000
_cell.angle_alpha   90.00
_cell.angle_beta   90.00
_cell.angle_gamma   90.00
#
_symmetry.space_group_name_H-M   'P 1'
#
loop_
_entity.id
_entity.type
_entity.pdbx_description
1 polymer ?
#
loop_
_entity_poly.entity_id
_entity_poly.type
_entity_poly.pdbx_seq_one_letter_code
_entity_poly.pdbx_strand_id
1 'polypeptide(L)'
;MKGKAGAVIRGLGEASLELCFSISGLKERLDYLSTLKVKGVVLGPIHKNQEDDLTETNLEQIDPIFGSQEDFESLLHSAMKKGIQVILDLTPNY
;
A
#
# COMPACT_ATOMS: atom_id res chain seq x y z
N MET A 1 -27.10 -11.70 -13.26
CA MET A 1 -25.98 -10.85 -12.79
C MET A 1 -24.71 -11.68 -12.80
N LYS A 2 -23.72 -11.37 -13.66
CA LYS A 2 -22.44 -12.10 -13.69
C LYS A 2 -21.52 -11.49 -12.62
N GLY A 3 -21.18 -12.27 -11.60
CA GLY A 3 -20.24 -11.90 -10.54
C GLY A 3 -18.87 -11.58 -11.15
N LYS A 4 -18.33 -10.39 -10.84
CA LYS A 4 -16.98 -9.99 -11.21
C LYS A 4 -16.07 -10.29 -10.02
N ALA A 5 -15.07 -11.13 -10.24
CA ALA A 5 -14.03 -11.44 -9.27
C ALA A 5 -13.31 -10.15 -8.87
N GLY A 6 -13.37 -9.80 -7.59
CA GLY A 6 -12.43 -8.86 -7.00
C GLY A 6 -11.12 -9.59 -6.75
N ALA A 7 -10.05 -9.20 -7.44
CA ALA A 7 -8.71 -9.67 -7.08
C ALA A 7 -8.28 -8.91 -5.83
N VAL A 8 -8.37 -9.55 -4.66
CA VAL A 8 -7.62 -9.16 -3.48
C VAL A 8 -6.28 -9.86 -3.60
N ILE A 9 -5.22 -9.13 -3.90
CA ILE A 9 -3.86 -9.67 -3.78
C ILE A 9 -3.57 -9.74 -2.28
N ARG A 10 -3.88 -10.89 -1.66
CA ARG A 10 -3.30 -11.27 -0.36
C ARG A 10 -2.03 -12.05 -0.66
N GLY A 11 -0.87 -11.44 -0.39
CA GLY A 11 0.41 -12.15 -0.39
C GLY A 11 0.43 -13.14 0.77
N LEU A 12 0.02 -14.37 0.52
CA LEU A 12 0.29 -15.52 1.40
C LEU A 12 1.45 -16.28 0.77
N GLY A 13 2.63 -16.16 1.36
CA GLY A 13 3.79 -17.02 1.09
C GLY A 13 4.59 -16.66 -0.17
N GLU A 14 5.86 -16.33 0.05
CA GLU A 14 7.01 -16.52 -0.84
C GLU A 14 6.78 -16.45 -2.36
N ALA A 15 6.29 -15.30 -2.81
CA ALA A 15 6.55 -14.76 -4.13
C ALA A 15 6.35 -13.25 -4.02
N SER A 16 7.21 -12.62 -3.21
CA SER A 16 7.30 -11.18 -3.10
C SER A 16 7.39 -10.62 -4.51
N LEU A 17 6.35 -9.91 -4.94
CA LEU A 17 6.50 -8.85 -5.93
C LEU A 17 7.41 -7.80 -5.26
N GLU A 18 8.72 -8.09 -5.27
CA GLU A 18 9.92 -7.30 -4.92
C GLU A 18 10.03 -6.04 -5.78
N LEU A 19 8.91 -5.37 -6.07
CA LEU A 19 8.84 -4.40 -7.14
C LEU A 19 8.31 -3.05 -6.67
N CYS A 20 8.25 -2.85 -5.35
CA CYS A 20 7.79 -1.60 -4.82
C CYS A 20 8.12 -1.36 -3.34
N PHE A 21 9.40 -1.37 -2.97
CA PHE A 21 9.82 -1.01 -1.60
C PHE A 21 9.51 0.45 -1.23
N SER A 22 9.00 1.28 -2.14
CA SER A 22 8.67 2.69 -1.88
C SER A 22 7.28 3.05 -2.39
N ILE A 23 6.64 3.99 -1.69
CA ILE A 23 5.37 4.63 -2.06
C ILE A 23 5.40 5.19 -3.49
N SER A 24 6.54 5.76 -3.90
CA SER A 24 6.72 6.32 -5.24
C SER A 24 6.71 5.25 -6.33
N GLY A 25 7.29 4.08 -6.08
CA GLY A 25 7.20 2.95 -7.01
C GLY A 25 5.77 2.47 -7.21
N LEU A 26 4.91 2.59 -6.18
CA LEU A 26 3.55 2.05 -6.23
C LEU A 26 2.71 2.98 -7.09
N LYS A 27 2.94 4.28 -6.93
CA LYS A 27 2.36 5.33 -7.75
C LYS A 27 2.67 5.13 -9.23
N GLU A 28 3.92 4.79 -9.59
CA GLU A 28 4.30 4.49 -10.98
C GLU A 28 3.55 3.28 -11.55
N ARG A 29 3.21 2.29 -10.71
CA ARG A 29 2.46 1.09 -11.13
C ARG A 29 0.95 1.31 -11.23
N LEU A 30 0.40 2.41 -10.73
CA LEU A 30 -1.04 2.64 -10.73
C LEU A 30 -1.64 2.65 -12.14
N ASP A 31 -0.91 3.11 -13.15
CA ASP A 31 -1.36 3.06 -14.53
C ASP A 31 -1.53 1.62 -15.02
N TYR A 32 -0.53 0.78 -14.79
CA TYR A 32 -0.59 -0.63 -15.11
C TYR A 32 -1.74 -1.32 -14.35
N LEU A 33 -1.89 -1.08 -13.05
CA LEU A 33 -2.97 -1.64 -12.24
C LEU A 33 -4.36 -1.21 -12.75
N SER A 34 -4.48 0.03 -13.21
CA SER A 34 -5.71 0.54 -13.84
C SER A 34 -6.04 -0.20 -15.14
N THR A 35 -5.04 -0.50 -15.99
CA THR A 35 -5.26 -1.31 -17.21
C THR A 35 -5.79 -2.72 -16.90
N LEU A 36 -5.34 -3.30 -15.78
CA LEU A 36 -5.81 -4.58 -15.26
C LEU A 36 -7.18 -4.50 -14.56
N LYS A 37 -7.78 -3.31 -14.46
CA LYS A 37 -9.05 -3.04 -13.78
C LYS A 37 -9.03 -3.37 -12.29
N VAL A 38 -7.86 -3.31 -11.66
CA VAL A 38 -7.71 -3.40 -10.20
C VAL A 38 -8.52 -2.27 -9.55
N LYS A 39 -9.21 -2.58 -8.44
CA LYS A 39 -10.08 -1.63 -7.71
C LYS A 39 -9.54 -1.23 -6.35
N GLY A 40 -8.58 -1.97 -5.83
CA GLY A 40 -7.89 -1.56 -4.63
C GLY A 40 -6.57 -2.28 -4.45
N VAL A 41 -5.73 -1.67 -3.63
CA VAL A 41 -4.44 -2.21 -3.18
C VAL A 41 -4.42 -2.16 -1.65
N VAL A 42 -3.82 -3.17 -1.04
CA VAL A 42 -3.46 -3.14 0.37
C VAL A 42 -2.01 -2.67 0.46
N LEU A 43 -1.74 -1.70 1.33
CA LEU A 43 -0.43 -1.07 1.50
C LEU A 43 -0.06 -1.12 2.97
N GLY A 44 1.02 -1.83 3.32
CA GLY A 44 1.57 -1.80 4.67
C GLY A 44 2.31 -3.06 5.11
N PRO A 45 2.88 -3.01 6.33
CA PRO A 45 2.96 -1.83 7.20
C PRO A 45 3.95 -0.78 6.64
N ILE A 46 3.55 0.50 6.60
CA ILE A 46 4.39 1.62 6.09
C ILE A 46 4.65 2.72 7.13
N HIS A 47 4.16 2.52 8.35
CA HIS A 47 4.29 3.48 9.44
C HIS A 47 5.49 3.14 10.31
N LYS A 48 5.99 4.14 11.05
CA LYS A 48 7.04 3.91 12.03
C LYS A 48 6.50 2.98 13.13
N ASN A 49 6.94 1.72 13.11
CA ASN A 49 6.56 0.69 14.07
C ASN A 49 7.84 -0.05 14.50
N GLN A 50 8.13 -0.07 15.80
CA GLN A 50 9.26 -0.84 16.34
C GLN A 50 8.72 -2.16 16.89
N GLU A 51 9.33 -3.27 16.49
CA GLU A 51 9.01 -4.60 17.04
C GLU A 51 9.18 -4.57 18.56
N ASP A 52 8.23 -5.14 19.29
CA ASP A 52 8.19 -5.22 20.75
C ASP A 52 8.12 -3.89 21.53
N ASP A 53 7.99 -2.72 20.88
CA ASP A 53 7.83 -1.42 21.57
C ASP A 53 6.64 -0.58 21.06
N LEU A 54 5.53 -0.68 21.79
CA LEU A 54 4.32 0.13 21.54
C LEU A 54 4.51 1.62 21.86
N THR A 55 5.51 1.99 22.67
CA THR A 55 5.74 3.38 23.07
C THR A 55 6.44 4.21 21.99
N GLU A 56 7.22 3.55 21.12
CA GLU A 56 7.87 4.18 19.97
C GLU A 56 7.09 4.05 18.65
N THR A 57 5.94 3.37 18.66
CA THR A 57 5.06 3.20 17.50
C THR A 57 4.30 4.50 17.19
N ASN A 58 4.42 4.99 15.96
CA ASN A 58 3.69 6.16 15.46
C ASN A 58 3.01 5.84 14.12
N LEU A 59 1.69 5.57 14.19
CA LEU A 59 0.86 5.24 13.02
C LEU A 59 0.43 6.48 12.21
N GLU A 60 0.70 7.69 12.68
CA GLU A 60 0.46 8.91 11.91
C GLU A 60 1.64 9.26 11.00
N GLN A 61 2.81 8.71 11.28
CA GLN A 61 4.04 8.99 10.54
C GLN A 61 4.40 7.84 9.59
N ILE A 62 4.63 8.17 8.32
CA ILE A 62 5.24 7.26 7.35
C ILE A 62 6.70 6.99 7.75
N ASP A 63 7.10 5.72 7.76
CA ASP A 63 8.49 5.38 7.96
C ASP A 63 9.32 5.88 6.76
N PRO A 64 10.36 6.71 6.99
CA PRO A 64 11.20 7.26 5.93
C PRO A 64 11.81 6.22 4.98
N ILE A 65 11.90 4.94 5.38
CA ILE A 65 12.34 3.86 4.50
C ILE A 65 11.43 3.66 3.28
N PHE A 66 10.14 3.98 3.40
CA PHE A 66 9.15 3.82 2.32
C PHE A 66 8.90 5.10 1.51
N GLY A 67 9.21 6.27 2.08
CA GLY A 67 9.04 7.58 1.44
C GLY A 67 8.61 8.67 2.43
N SER A 68 8.24 9.84 1.89
CA SER A 68 7.74 10.94 2.70
C SER A 68 6.21 10.95 2.83
N GLN A 69 5.68 11.80 3.71
CA GLN A 69 4.25 12.06 3.81
C GLN A 69 3.68 12.60 2.49
N GLU A 70 4.43 13.47 1.80
CA GLU A 70 4.05 14.03 0.50
C GLU A 70 4.00 12.97 -0.60
N ASP A 71 4.92 12.00 -0.58
CA ASP A 71 4.87 10.86 -1.50
C ASP A 71 3.57 10.06 -1.29
N PHE A 72 3.18 9.86 -0.03
CA PHE A 72 1.95 9.14 0.33
C PHE A 72 0.69 9.89 -0.14
N GLU A 73 0.62 11.20 0.11
CA GLU A 73 -0.48 12.04 -0.40
C GLU A 73 -0.56 12.01 -1.92
N SER A 74 0.60 12.04 -2.59
CA SER A 74 0.70 11.97 -4.05
C SER A 74 0.20 10.63 -4.59
N LEU A 75 0.51 9.52 -3.90
CA LEU A 75 0.00 8.19 -4.21
C LEU A 75 -1.53 8.16 -4.06
N LEU A 76 -2.07 8.61 -2.93
CA LEU A 76 -3.51 8.61 -2.67
C LEU A 76 -4.28 9.41 -3.73
N HIS A 77 -3.79 10.59 -4.07
CA HIS A 77 -4.40 11.43 -5.11
C HIS A 77 -4.38 10.73 -6.48
N SER A 78 -3.27 10.09 -6.83
CA SER A 78 -3.12 9.35 -8.09
C SER A 78 -4.04 8.13 -8.14
N ALA A 79 -4.16 7.39 -7.03
CA ALA A 79 -5.01 6.21 -6.92
C ALA A 79 -6.49 6.61 -7.03
N MET A 80 -6.90 7.67 -6.33
CA MET A 80 -8.27 8.19 -6.36
C MET A 80 -8.67 8.62 -7.77
N LYS A 81 -7.79 9.33 -8.52
CA LYS A 81 -8.02 9.69 -9.92
C LYS A 81 -8.27 8.50 -10.83
N LYS A 82 -7.71 7.33 -10.49
CA LYS A 82 -7.84 6.09 -11.27
C LYS A 82 -8.94 5.17 -10.73
N GLY A 83 -9.65 5.57 -9.67
CA GLY A 83 -10.67 4.76 -9.02
C GLY A 83 -10.10 3.50 -8.34
N ILE A 84 -8.87 3.60 -7.84
CA ILE A 84 -8.19 2.56 -7.05
C ILE A 84 -8.24 2.99 -5.59
N GLN A 85 -8.79 2.14 -4.73
CA GLN A 85 -8.81 2.33 -3.28
C GLN A 85 -7.47 1.90 -2.68
N VAL A 86 -6.95 2.66 -1.72
CA VAL A 86 -5.78 2.26 -0.93
C VAL A 86 -6.28 1.88 0.46
N ILE A 87 -6.03 0.63 0.86
CA ILE A 87 -6.35 0.12 2.19
C ILE A 87 -5.03 0.01 2.95
N LEU A 88 -4.92 0.70 4.07
CA LEU A 88 -3.73 0.61 4.92
C LEU A 88 -3.77 -0.69 5.72
N ASP A 89 -2.66 -1.43 5.67
CA ASP A 89 -2.40 -2.51 6.61
C ASP A 89 -1.80 -1.91 7.89
N LEU A 90 -2.61 -1.91 8.94
CA LEU A 90 -2.24 -1.45 10.29
C LEU A 90 -1.97 -2.64 11.23
N THR A 91 -1.75 -3.84 10.67
CA THR A 91 -1.36 -4.99 11.49
C THR A 91 -0.06 -4.62 12.22
N PRO A 92 -0.06 -4.58 13.56
CA PRO A 92 1.16 -4.35 14.32
C PRO A 92 2.16 -5.43 13.93
N ASN A 93 3.37 -5.04 13.55
CA ASN A 93 4.48 -6.00 13.48
C ASN A 93 4.90 -6.21 14.94
N TYR A 94 4.52 -7.37 15.51
CA TYR A 94 4.91 -7.87 16.83
C TYR A 94 5.93 -8.98 16.66
#